data_AF-A0A7S0LUE9-F1
#
_entry.id   AF-A0A7S0LUE9-F1
#
_cell.length_a   1.000
_cell.length_b   1.000
_cell.length_c   1.000
_cell.angle_alpha   90.00
_cell.angle_beta   90.00
_cell.angle_gamma   90.00
#
_symmetry.space_group_name_H-M   'P 1'
#
loop_
_entity.id
_entity.type
_entity.pdbx_description
1 polymer ?
#
loop_
_entity_poly.entity_id
_entity_poly.type
_entity_poly.pdbx_seq_one_letter_code
_entity_poly.pdbx_strand_id
1 'polypeptide(L)'
;ISMHPATFYVLTALLFTMTQAAPRPPAECTGHVCESKDHPVLRYNGTCFCESHPCPAHSCETIEGFPVLAYDYDVKGELDCYCRLSCPDDFCGGERIPLQCSREEHHCPNSDFPILAFLDGECKCQTHPCVAAGRGRCADEGTPWLDYSYDRSGALDCFCRPDPCKAHLCDDPAFPHTRWDQEGHCYCSTVPYTPAA
;
A
#
# COMPACT_ATOMS: atom_id res chain seq x y z
N ILE A 1 -61.22 -6.22 -23.12
CA ILE A 1 -60.03 -5.51 -23.63
C ILE A 1 -59.11 -5.33 -22.44
N SER A 2 -58.07 -6.15 -22.37
CA SER A 2 -57.15 -6.27 -21.23
C SER A 2 -55.87 -5.53 -21.60
N MET A 3 -55.43 -4.59 -20.76
CA MET A 3 -54.17 -3.86 -20.92
C MET A 3 -53.37 -4.02 -19.63
N HIS A 4 -52.23 -4.72 -19.72
CA HIS A 4 -51.23 -4.76 -18.68
C HIS A 4 -50.04 -3.88 -19.10
N PRO A 5 -49.46 -3.07 -18.21
CA PRO A 5 -48.29 -2.26 -18.52
C PRO A 5 -47.02 -3.11 -18.47
N ALA A 6 -46.17 -2.97 -19.49
CA ALA A 6 -44.86 -3.60 -19.54
C ALA A 6 -43.85 -2.73 -18.76
N THR A 7 -43.39 -3.24 -17.62
CA THR A 7 -42.33 -2.62 -16.82
C THR A 7 -40.97 -2.99 -17.41
N PHE A 8 -40.25 -2.02 -17.95
CA PHE A 8 -38.86 -2.18 -18.39
C PHE A 8 -37.93 -2.06 -17.17
N TYR A 9 -37.23 -3.14 -16.83
CA TYR A 9 -36.12 -3.11 -15.88
C TYR A 9 -34.83 -2.73 -16.63
N VAL A 10 -34.27 -1.57 -16.31
CA VAL A 10 -32.93 -1.17 -16.76
C VAL A 10 -31.92 -1.83 -15.81
N LEU A 11 -31.27 -2.90 -16.27
CA LEU A 11 -30.10 -3.46 -15.59
C LEU A 11 -28.93 -2.50 -15.76
N THR A 12 -28.61 -1.74 -14.72
CA THR A 12 -27.35 -1.00 -14.64
C THR A 12 -26.25 -2.00 -14.28
N ALA A 13 -25.44 -2.41 -15.26
CA ALA A 13 -24.25 -3.20 -15.01
C ALA A 13 -23.21 -2.32 -14.32
N LEU A 14 -23.02 -2.52 -13.01
CA LEU A 14 -21.90 -1.96 -12.25
C LEU A 14 -20.61 -2.63 -12.76
N LEU A 15 -19.88 -1.92 -13.62
CA LEU A 15 -18.49 -2.25 -13.96
C LEU A 15 -17.63 -1.98 -12.73
N PHE A 16 -17.37 -3.02 -11.94
CA PHE A 16 -16.30 -2.99 -10.95
C PHE A 16 -14.98 -2.97 -11.70
N THR A 17 -14.35 -1.80 -11.79
CA THR A 17 -12.94 -1.71 -12.16
C THR A 17 -12.14 -2.41 -11.07
N MET A 18 -11.66 -3.62 -11.36
CA MET A 18 -10.71 -4.31 -10.50
C MET A 18 -9.38 -3.55 -10.61
N THR A 19 -9.18 -2.54 -9.77
CA THR A 19 -7.88 -1.91 -9.55
C THR A 19 -6.99 -2.93 -8.84
N GLN A 20 -6.30 -3.75 -9.64
CA GLN A 20 -5.24 -4.61 -9.13
C GLN A 20 -4.02 -3.72 -8.93
N ALA A 21 -3.76 -3.38 -7.68
CA ALA A 21 -2.73 -2.42 -7.33
C ALA A 21 -1.35 -3.05 -7.52
N ALA A 22 -0.77 -2.77 -8.68
CA ALA A 22 0.56 -3.18 -9.09
C ALA A 22 1.63 -2.54 -8.16
N PRO A 23 2.82 -3.15 -8.06
CA PRO A 23 3.98 -2.48 -7.48
C PRO A 23 4.22 -1.13 -8.19
N ARG A 24 4.87 -0.21 -7.48
CA ARG A 24 5.21 1.14 -7.97
C ARG A 24 5.60 1.08 -9.46
N PRO A 25 4.88 1.78 -10.36
CA PRO A 25 5.31 1.87 -11.74
C PRO A 25 6.70 2.53 -11.75
N PRO A 26 7.67 1.98 -12.52
CA PRO A 26 8.97 2.63 -12.69
C PRO A 26 8.80 4.10 -13.06
N ALA A 27 9.68 4.98 -12.58
CA ALA A 27 9.55 6.41 -12.85
C ALA A 27 9.52 6.70 -14.37
N GLU A 28 10.27 5.91 -15.13
CA GLU A 28 10.34 5.90 -16.59
C GLU A 28 9.02 5.52 -17.27
N CYS A 29 8.10 4.89 -16.53
CA CYS A 29 6.79 4.43 -17.00
C CYS A 29 5.63 5.28 -16.47
N THR A 30 5.92 6.51 -16.04
CA THR A 30 4.87 7.47 -15.65
C THR A 30 3.87 7.67 -16.80
N GLY A 31 2.58 7.49 -16.51
CA GLY A 31 1.49 7.61 -17.49
C GLY A 31 1.20 6.35 -18.31
N HIS A 32 1.99 5.29 -18.15
CA HIS A 32 1.69 3.97 -18.72
C HIS A 32 0.85 3.15 -17.74
N VAL A 33 -0.08 2.34 -18.27
CA VAL A 33 -0.94 1.45 -17.50
C VAL A 33 -0.99 0.07 -18.16
N CYS A 34 -1.13 -0.98 -17.35
CA CYS A 34 -1.35 -2.33 -17.81
C CYS A 34 -2.84 -2.65 -17.83
N GLU A 35 -3.42 -2.79 -19.02
CA GLU A 35 -4.87 -3.06 -19.17
C GLU A 35 -5.22 -4.54 -19.02
N SER A 36 -4.26 -5.44 -19.25
CA SER A 36 -4.48 -6.87 -19.16
C SER A 36 -4.53 -7.36 -17.72
N LYS A 37 -5.60 -8.08 -17.37
CA LYS A 37 -5.72 -8.77 -16.07
C LYS A 37 -4.61 -9.80 -15.85
N ASP A 38 -4.14 -10.45 -16.92
CA ASP A 38 -3.11 -11.49 -16.86
C ASP A 38 -1.69 -10.92 -16.71
N HIS A 39 -1.52 -9.63 -17.04
CA HIS A 39 -0.26 -8.91 -16.95
C HIS A 39 -0.43 -7.56 -16.23
N PRO A 40 -0.83 -7.54 -14.95
CA PRO A 40 -1.19 -6.30 -14.28
C PRO A 40 0.04 -5.49 -13.82
N VAL A 41 1.24 -6.06 -13.88
CA VAL A 41 2.45 -5.46 -13.30
C VAL A 41 3.21 -4.67 -14.37
N LEU A 42 3.35 -3.36 -14.17
CA LEU A 42 4.16 -2.51 -15.04
C LEU A 42 5.65 -2.56 -14.64
N ARG A 43 6.54 -2.78 -15.62
CA ARG A 43 7.99 -2.90 -15.46
C ARG A 43 8.75 -2.10 -16.51
N TYR A 44 10.05 -1.90 -16.28
CA TYR A 44 10.95 -1.19 -17.18
C TYR A 44 12.25 -1.98 -17.39
N ASN A 45 12.62 -2.22 -18.65
CA ASN A 45 13.88 -2.85 -19.06
C ASN A 45 14.60 -2.05 -20.17
N GLY A 46 14.39 -0.73 -20.20
CA GLY A 46 14.68 0.13 -21.35
C GLY A 46 13.43 0.52 -22.13
N THR A 47 12.38 -0.29 -22.06
CA THR A 47 11.00 0.06 -22.45
C THR A 47 10.04 -0.33 -21.33
N CYS A 48 8.89 0.34 -21.25
CA CYS A 48 7.81 -0.06 -20.37
C CYS A 48 7.12 -1.31 -20.92
N PHE A 49 6.90 -2.31 -20.07
CA PHE A 49 6.22 -3.55 -20.43
C PHE A 49 5.38 -4.06 -19.26
N CYS A 50 4.34 -4.83 -19.59
CA CYS A 50 3.46 -5.46 -18.63
C CYS A 50 3.87 -6.92 -18.42
N GLU A 51 4.03 -7.35 -17.17
CA GLU A 51 4.32 -8.74 -16.81
C GLU A 51 3.21 -9.34 -15.94
N SER A 52 3.15 -10.67 -15.91
CA SER A 52 2.25 -11.38 -14.99
C SER A 52 2.65 -11.14 -13.55
N HIS A 53 1.65 -11.16 -12.68
CA HIS A 53 1.87 -11.15 -11.24
C HIS A 53 2.76 -12.37 -10.86
N PRO A 54 3.88 -12.18 -10.14
CA PRO A 54 4.83 -13.27 -9.88
C PRO A 54 4.28 -14.31 -8.90
N CYS A 55 3.31 -13.93 -8.08
CA CYS A 55 2.61 -14.87 -7.23
C CYS A 55 1.81 -15.88 -8.06
N PRO A 56 1.86 -17.18 -7.71
CA PRO A 56 0.96 -18.18 -8.29
C PRO A 56 -0.47 -17.78 -7.97
N ALA A 57 -1.42 -18.01 -8.88
CA ALA A 57 -2.81 -17.54 -8.73
C ALA A 57 -3.41 -17.95 -7.37
N HIS A 58 -3.55 -16.99 -6.46
CA HIS A 58 -4.34 -17.09 -5.25
C HIS A 58 -5.31 -15.92 -5.23
N SER A 59 -6.60 -16.22 -5.07
CA SER A 59 -7.59 -15.16 -4.94
C SER A 59 -7.62 -14.69 -3.49
N CYS A 60 -7.33 -13.41 -3.30
CA CYS A 60 -7.53 -12.71 -2.03
C CYS A 60 -9.03 -12.50 -1.71
N GLU A 61 -9.92 -12.88 -2.64
CA GLU A 61 -11.38 -12.78 -2.54
C GLU A 61 -11.96 -13.49 -1.30
N THR A 62 -11.24 -14.47 -0.74
CA THR A 62 -11.69 -15.22 0.46
C THR A 62 -11.30 -14.56 1.77
N ILE A 63 -10.46 -13.51 1.74
CA ILE A 63 -9.98 -12.82 2.94
C ILE A 63 -10.76 -11.52 3.10
N GLU A 64 -11.73 -11.53 4.00
CA GLU A 64 -12.56 -10.36 4.31
C GLU A 64 -11.68 -9.16 4.71
N GLY A 65 -11.89 -8.02 4.05
CA GLY A 65 -11.10 -6.79 4.25
C GLY A 65 -9.85 -6.69 3.36
N PHE A 66 -9.30 -7.81 2.86
CA PHE A 66 -8.01 -7.81 2.17
C PHE A 66 -8.14 -8.28 0.71
N PRO A 67 -8.86 -7.57 -0.18
CA PRO A 67 -9.19 -8.08 -1.52
C PRO A 67 -8.02 -7.97 -2.51
N VAL A 68 -6.94 -7.26 -2.18
CA VAL A 68 -5.87 -6.93 -3.13
C VAL A 68 -4.73 -7.92 -2.97
N LEU A 69 -4.39 -8.62 -4.07
CA LEU A 69 -3.18 -9.42 -4.14
C LEU A 69 -1.96 -8.53 -4.38
N ALA A 70 -0.99 -8.62 -3.48
CA ALA A 70 0.28 -7.92 -3.56
C ALA A 70 1.45 -8.90 -3.43
N TYR A 71 2.65 -8.39 -3.68
CA TYR A 71 3.88 -9.13 -3.48
C TYR A 71 5.04 -8.20 -3.21
N ASP A 72 6.06 -8.77 -2.59
CA ASP A 72 7.36 -8.14 -2.40
C ASP A 72 8.45 -9.20 -2.54
N TYR A 73 9.69 -8.75 -2.49
CA TYR A 73 10.82 -9.62 -2.23
C TYR A 73 11.35 -9.33 -0.83
N ASP A 74 11.94 -10.34 -0.20
CA ASP A 74 12.64 -10.13 1.06
C ASP A 74 14.11 -9.74 0.84
N VAL A 75 14.86 -9.58 1.92
CA VAL A 75 16.31 -9.28 1.89
C VAL A 75 17.16 -10.35 1.20
N LYS A 76 16.62 -11.55 0.95
CA LYS A 76 17.26 -12.65 0.23
C LYS A 76 16.79 -12.74 -1.23
N GLY A 77 15.84 -11.91 -1.64
CA GLY A 77 15.20 -12.00 -2.96
C GLY A 77 14.14 -13.11 -3.05
N GLU A 78 13.70 -13.66 -1.92
CA GLU A 78 12.60 -14.63 -1.87
C GLU A 78 11.28 -13.91 -2.10
N LEU A 79 10.44 -14.45 -2.98
CA LEU A 79 9.12 -13.89 -3.30
C LEU A 79 8.18 -14.09 -2.10
N ASP A 80 7.68 -12.98 -1.55
CA ASP A 80 6.61 -12.97 -0.58
C ASP A 80 5.31 -12.50 -1.22
N CYS A 81 4.23 -13.21 -0.96
CA CYS A 81 2.93 -12.99 -1.55
C CYS A 81 1.88 -12.85 -0.44
N TYR A 82 1.12 -11.76 -0.49
CA TYR A 82 0.18 -11.45 0.58
C TYR A 82 -1.03 -10.69 0.07
N CYS A 83 -2.12 -10.81 0.83
CA CYS A 83 -3.34 -10.05 0.59
C CYS A 83 -3.33 -8.80 1.48
N ARG A 84 -3.67 -7.64 0.90
CA ARG A 84 -3.71 -6.34 1.59
C ARG A 84 -5.08 -5.66 1.47
N LEU A 85 -5.33 -4.64 2.30
CA LEU A 85 -6.55 -3.84 2.20
C LEU A 85 -6.58 -3.09 0.86
N SER A 86 -7.79 -2.77 0.41
CA SER A 86 -8.00 -1.88 -0.73
C SER A 86 -7.88 -0.44 -0.25
N CYS A 87 -6.80 0.26 -0.56
CA CYS A 87 -6.66 1.66 -0.17
C CYS A 87 -7.27 2.60 -1.21
N PRO A 88 -7.82 3.74 -0.78
CA PRO A 88 -8.18 4.84 -1.68
C PRO A 88 -6.96 5.28 -2.52
N ASP A 89 -7.22 5.60 -3.79
CA ASP A 89 -6.25 6.19 -4.73
C ASP A 89 -4.97 5.37 -4.98
N ASP A 90 -4.99 4.04 -4.71
CA ASP A 90 -3.82 3.15 -4.77
C ASP A 90 -2.64 3.59 -3.89
N PHE A 91 -2.86 4.54 -2.98
CA PHE A 91 -1.90 4.95 -1.98
C PHE A 91 -1.96 4.01 -0.77
N CYS A 92 -1.81 2.71 -1.00
CA CYS A 92 -1.44 1.82 0.09
C CYS A 92 0.01 2.08 0.42
N GLY A 93 0.19 2.74 1.54
CA GLY A 93 1.46 2.87 2.18
C GLY A 93 1.98 1.60 2.71
N GLY A 94 2.79 0.90 1.89
CA GLY A 94 3.54 -0.26 2.33
C GLY A 94 2.82 -1.10 3.38
N GLU A 95 1.52 -1.40 3.20
CA GLU A 95 0.76 -2.28 4.08
C GLU A 95 1.33 -3.69 3.88
N ARG A 96 2.51 -3.86 4.43
CA ARG A 96 3.17 -5.09 4.78
C ARG A 96 2.73 -5.47 6.19
N ILE A 97 1.55 -5.00 6.64
CA ILE A 97 1.01 -5.42 7.91
C ILE A 97 0.76 -6.92 7.74
N PRO A 98 1.50 -7.77 8.47
CA PRO A 98 1.23 -9.18 8.41
C PRO A 98 -0.22 -9.39 8.82
N LEU A 99 -0.98 -10.15 8.03
CA LEU A 99 -2.43 -10.37 8.25
C LEU A 99 -2.76 -10.72 9.72
N GLN A 100 -1.87 -11.49 10.36
CA GLN A 100 -1.99 -11.85 11.76
C GLN A 100 -1.92 -10.63 12.69
N CYS A 101 -0.96 -9.73 12.49
CA CYS A 101 -0.82 -8.52 13.28
C CYS A 101 -1.98 -7.54 13.08
N SER A 102 -2.50 -7.46 11.86
CA SER A 102 -3.68 -6.64 11.57
C SER A 102 -4.92 -7.14 12.34
N ARG A 103 -5.16 -8.47 12.34
CA ARG A 103 -6.30 -9.09 13.04
C ARG A 103 -6.25 -8.93 14.56
N GLU A 104 -5.05 -8.77 15.11
CA GLU A 104 -4.80 -8.57 16.53
C GLU A 104 -4.74 -7.08 16.92
N GLU A 105 -5.03 -6.17 15.98
CA GLU A 105 -5.01 -4.71 16.17
C GLU A 105 -3.65 -4.16 16.67
N HIS A 106 -2.55 -4.86 16.33
CA HIS A 106 -1.20 -4.40 16.64
C HIS A 106 -0.81 -3.19 15.77
N HIS A 107 -0.09 -2.26 16.37
CA HIS A 107 0.43 -1.06 15.71
C HIS A 107 1.77 -0.65 16.34
N CYS A 108 2.56 0.14 15.60
CA CYS A 108 3.87 0.62 16.04
C CYS A 108 3.84 2.13 16.35
N PRO A 109 3.55 2.53 17.60
CA PRO A 109 3.41 3.94 17.95
C PRO A 109 4.74 4.71 18.00
N ASN A 110 5.87 3.99 18.06
CA ASN A 110 7.19 4.60 18.12
C ASN A 110 7.70 4.89 16.71
N SER A 111 7.95 6.17 16.41
CA SER A 111 8.49 6.61 15.12
C SER A 111 9.89 6.09 14.77
N ASP A 112 10.65 5.61 15.76
CA ASP A 112 11.97 4.99 15.53
C ASP A 112 11.86 3.52 15.08
N PHE A 113 10.72 2.89 15.37
CA PHE A 113 10.41 1.52 15.00
C PHE A 113 9.06 1.43 14.30
N PRO A 114 8.87 2.12 13.17
CA PRO A 114 7.52 2.34 12.66
C PRO A 114 7.04 1.18 11.78
N ILE A 115 7.83 0.12 11.58
CA ILE A 115 7.46 -1.02 10.73
C ILE A 115 6.95 -2.17 11.58
N LEU A 116 5.69 -2.58 11.39
CA LEU A 116 5.15 -3.78 12.01
C LEU A 116 5.51 -5.02 11.19
N ALA A 117 6.21 -5.98 11.79
CA ALA A 117 6.62 -7.24 11.15
C ALA A 117 6.20 -8.44 12.00
N PHE A 118 5.98 -9.61 11.37
CA PHE A 118 5.66 -10.85 12.06
C PHE A 118 6.88 -11.75 12.05
N LEU A 119 7.55 -11.83 13.20
CA LEU A 119 8.87 -12.45 13.33
C LEU A 119 8.87 -13.40 14.52
N ASP A 120 9.33 -14.63 14.29
CA ASP A 120 9.38 -15.69 15.29
C ASP A 120 8.01 -16.00 15.94
N GLY A 121 6.92 -15.78 15.20
CA GLY A 121 5.56 -16.01 15.69
C GLY A 121 4.94 -14.83 16.46
N GLU A 122 5.58 -13.65 16.46
CA GLU A 122 5.12 -12.47 17.20
C GLU A 122 5.13 -11.21 16.32
N CYS A 123 4.21 -10.30 16.60
CA CYS A 123 4.17 -8.96 16.00
C CYS A 123 5.18 -8.04 16.66
N LYS A 124 6.19 -7.59 15.92
CA LYS A 124 7.32 -6.79 16.40
C LYS A 124 7.46 -5.50 15.60
N CYS A 125 7.73 -4.42 16.30
CA CYS A 125 8.07 -3.13 15.71
C CYS A 125 9.55 -3.09 15.33
N GLN A 126 9.85 -2.66 14.11
CA GLN A 126 11.19 -2.63 13.53
C GLN A 126 11.54 -1.25 13.01
N THR A 127 12.83 -0.94 13.01
CA THR A 127 13.36 0.25 12.34
C THR A 127 13.13 0.15 10.85
N HIS A 128 12.80 1.29 10.22
CA HIS A 128 12.64 1.37 8.77
C HIS A 128 13.92 0.93 8.05
N PRO A 129 13.89 -0.01 7.08
CA PRO A 129 15.09 -0.54 6.43
C PRO A 129 15.99 0.51 5.81
N CYS A 130 15.41 1.53 5.17
CA CYS A 130 16.18 2.66 4.64
C CYS A 130 16.93 3.47 5.71
N VAL A 131 16.33 3.62 6.89
CA VAL A 131 16.98 4.30 8.03
C VAL A 131 18.11 3.42 8.57
N ALA A 132 17.86 2.12 8.75
CA ALA A 132 18.88 1.16 9.17
C ALA A 132 20.06 1.07 8.18
N ALA A 133 19.81 1.27 6.88
CA ALA A 133 20.82 1.34 5.83
C ALA A 133 21.51 2.71 5.70
N GLY A 134 21.17 3.68 6.56
CA GLY A 134 21.77 5.02 6.54
C GLY A 134 21.35 5.90 5.36
N ARG A 135 20.24 5.58 4.66
CA ARG A 135 19.77 6.34 3.48
C ARG A 135 18.93 7.59 3.82
N GLY A 136 18.82 7.95 5.10
CA GLY A 136 18.13 9.16 5.55
C GLY A 136 16.60 9.09 5.46
N ARG A 137 15.96 10.25 5.54
CA ARG A 137 14.50 10.44 5.49
C ARG A 137 14.13 11.33 4.31
N CYS A 138 12.84 11.40 4.00
CA CYS A 138 12.32 12.31 2.99
C CYS A 138 12.35 13.76 3.48
N ALA A 139 13.03 14.63 2.75
CA ALA A 139 13.19 16.04 3.10
C ALA A 139 12.19 16.97 2.38
N ASP A 140 11.49 16.47 1.37
CA ASP A 140 10.55 17.24 0.56
C ASP A 140 9.16 17.25 1.20
N GLU A 141 8.61 18.45 1.45
CA GLU A 141 7.28 18.63 2.08
C GLU A 141 6.12 18.05 1.25
N GLY A 142 6.27 17.97 -0.07
CA GLY A 142 5.31 17.36 -0.97
C GLY A 142 5.40 15.84 -1.02
N THR A 143 6.52 15.25 -0.57
CA THR A 143 6.70 13.80 -0.46
C THR A 143 7.33 13.38 0.88
N PRO A 144 6.69 13.68 2.03
CA PRO A 144 7.32 13.52 3.35
C PRO A 144 7.43 12.05 3.80
N TRP A 145 6.87 11.12 3.05
CA TRP A 145 6.76 9.74 3.47
C TRP A 145 7.84 8.86 2.86
N LEU A 146 8.71 8.34 3.72
CA LEU A 146 9.71 7.35 3.36
C LEU A 146 9.05 5.96 3.27
N ASP A 147 9.21 5.31 2.13
CA ASP A 147 8.79 3.95 1.84
C ASP A 147 9.98 3.17 1.25
N TYR A 148 9.84 1.86 1.10
CA TYR A 148 10.89 0.97 0.61
C TYR A 148 10.33 -0.19 -0.19
N SER A 149 11.20 -0.88 -0.92
CA SER A 149 10.94 -2.19 -1.53
C SER A 149 12.24 -2.96 -1.72
N TYR A 150 12.16 -4.28 -1.87
CA TYR A 150 13.29 -5.06 -2.35
C TYR A 150 13.03 -5.56 -3.77
N ASP A 151 14.08 -5.62 -4.58
CA ASP A 151 14.00 -6.25 -5.89
C ASP A 151 14.28 -7.76 -5.82
N ARG A 152 14.21 -8.44 -6.98
CA ARG A 152 14.49 -9.88 -7.11
C ARG A 152 15.89 -10.30 -6.65
N SER A 153 16.83 -9.35 -6.54
CA SER A 153 18.18 -9.60 -6.04
C SER A 153 18.32 -9.37 -4.52
N GLY A 154 17.23 -8.95 -3.86
CA GLY A 154 17.24 -8.51 -2.47
C GLY A 154 17.83 -7.10 -2.29
N ALA A 155 18.00 -6.34 -3.37
CA ALA A 155 18.52 -4.98 -3.26
C ALA A 155 17.44 -4.03 -2.73
N LEU A 156 17.78 -3.30 -1.66
CA LEU A 156 16.91 -2.30 -1.04
C LEU A 156 16.80 -1.05 -1.92
N ASP A 157 15.57 -0.73 -2.30
CA ASP A 157 15.17 0.54 -2.87
C ASP A 157 14.42 1.39 -1.83
N CYS A 158 14.72 2.68 -1.81
CA CYS A 158 14.21 3.64 -0.83
C CYS A 158 13.69 4.86 -1.56
N PHE A 159 12.46 5.26 -1.29
CA PHE A 159 11.84 6.35 -2.03
C PHE A 159 10.85 7.14 -1.18
N CYS A 160 10.58 8.36 -1.65
CA CYS A 160 9.66 9.29 -1.03
C CYS A 160 8.31 9.29 -1.75
N ARG A 161 7.24 9.39 -0.96
CA ARG A 161 5.84 9.38 -1.42
C ARG A 161 5.08 10.61 -0.92
N PRO A 162 4.05 11.06 -1.66
CA PRO A 162 3.15 12.12 -1.21
C PRO A 162 2.56 11.84 0.18
N ASP A 163 2.22 12.93 0.87
CA ASP A 163 1.52 12.87 2.16
C ASP A 163 0.22 12.03 2.04
N PRO A 164 0.13 10.87 2.72
CA PRO A 164 -1.05 10.01 2.64
C PRO A 164 -2.29 10.64 3.29
N CYS A 165 -2.09 11.65 4.15
CA CYS A 165 -3.12 12.23 4.99
C CYS A 165 -3.48 13.66 4.60
N LYS A 166 -3.17 14.07 3.37
CA LYS A 166 -3.46 15.42 2.87
C LYS A 166 -4.92 15.84 3.02
N ALA A 167 -5.86 14.89 3.00
CA ALA A 167 -7.29 15.12 3.16
C ALA A 167 -7.81 14.88 4.60
N HIS A 168 -6.98 14.39 5.52
CA HIS A 168 -7.37 14.09 6.89
C HIS A 168 -7.28 15.34 7.78
N LEU A 169 -8.42 15.75 8.34
CA LEU A 169 -8.54 16.93 9.19
C LEU A 169 -8.73 16.52 10.65
N CYS A 170 -7.95 17.15 11.53
CA CYS A 170 -8.04 16.98 12.96
C CYS A 170 -8.78 18.16 13.60
N ASP A 171 -10.09 18.02 13.71
CA ASP A 171 -10.98 19.09 14.21
C ASP A 171 -10.98 19.20 15.74
N ASP A 172 -10.54 18.15 16.46
CA ASP A 172 -10.43 18.17 17.91
C ASP A 172 -9.22 19.00 18.35
N PRO A 173 -9.43 20.13 19.08
CA PRO A 173 -8.32 20.94 19.58
C PRO A 173 -7.38 20.19 20.54
N ALA A 174 -7.83 19.09 21.14
CA ALA A 174 -7.00 18.24 21.98
C ALA A 174 -5.98 17.42 21.16
N PHE A 175 -6.24 17.16 19.88
CA PHE A 175 -5.39 16.37 19.00
C PHE A 175 -5.17 17.09 17.65
N PRO A 176 -4.59 18.30 17.64
CA PRO A 176 -4.65 19.18 16.48
C PRO A 176 -3.71 18.77 15.33
N HIS A 177 -2.93 17.70 15.49
CA HIS A 177 -1.92 17.29 14.52
C HIS A 177 -2.32 16.01 13.80
N THR A 178 -2.47 16.10 12.48
CA THR A 178 -2.56 14.93 11.61
C THR A 178 -1.23 14.19 11.63
N ARG A 179 -1.29 12.90 11.90
CA ARG A 179 -0.18 11.95 11.81
C ARG A 179 -0.59 10.75 11.00
N TRP A 180 0.41 10.02 10.56
CA TRP A 180 0.25 8.71 9.98
C TRP A 180 1.26 7.74 10.56
N ASP A 181 0.88 6.47 10.53
CA ASP A 181 1.78 5.35 10.72
C ASP A 181 2.35 4.94 9.34
N GLN A 182 3.24 3.95 9.29
CA GLN A 182 3.83 3.52 8.01
C GLN A 182 2.83 2.83 7.09
N GLU A 183 1.69 2.45 7.66
CA GLU A 183 0.53 1.86 7.04
C GLU A 183 -0.32 2.92 6.30
N GLY A 184 -0.02 4.20 6.48
CA GLY A 184 -0.78 5.30 5.89
C GLY A 184 -2.12 5.55 6.60
N HIS A 185 -2.35 4.96 7.77
CA HIS A 185 -3.52 5.28 8.58
C HIS A 185 -3.35 6.65 9.19
N CYS A 186 -4.27 7.54 8.82
CA CYS A 186 -4.31 8.88 9.35
C CYS A 186 -4.99 8.90 10.73
N TYR A 187 -4.33 9.51 11.70
CA TYR A 187 -4.88 9.72 13.03
C TYR A 187 -4.49 11.08 13.59
N CYS A 188 -5.29 11.56 14.52
CA CYS A 188 -5.06 12.81 15.22
C CYS A 188 -4.20 12.61 16.47
N SER A 189 -3.24 13.50 16.68
CA SER A 189 -2.28 13.42 17.77
C SER A 189 -2.08 14.76 18.47
N THR A 190 -1.70 14.69 19.75
CA THR A 190 -1.21 15.83 20.54
C THR A 190 0.22 16.22 20.17
N VAL A 191 0.96 15.34 19.48
CA VAL A 191 2.36 15.54 19.12
C VAL A 191 2.44 15.99 17.66
N PRO A 192 3.07 17.13 17.33
CA PRO A 192 3.25 17.55 15.96
C PRO A 192 4.10 16.52 15.20
N TYR A 193 3.78 16.30 13.93
CA TYR A 193 4.68 15.57 13.05
C TYR A 193 6.02 16.32 13.02
N THR A 194 7.04 15.70 13.61
CA THR A 194 8.40 16.22 13.56
C THR A 194 9.13 15.31 12.58
N PRO A 195 9.43 15.78 11.35
CA PRO A 195 10.39 15.05 10.53
C PRO A 195 11.68 15.03 11.33
N ALA A 196 12.07 13.87 11.87
CA ALA A 196 13.26 13.83 12.72
C ALA A 196 14.46 14.25 11.86
N ALA A 197 15.24 15.19 12.39
CA ALA A 197 16.40 15.80 11.75
C ALA A 197 17.51 14.78 11.44
#